data_AF-A0A495Z0R6-F1
#
_entry.id   AF-A0A495Z0R6-F1
#
_cell.length_a   1.000
_cell.length_b   1.000
_cell.length_c   1.000
_cell.angle_alpha   90.00
_cell.angle_beta   90.00
_cell.angle_gamma   90.00
#
_symmetry.space_group_name_H-M   'P 1'
#
loop_
_entity.id
_entity.type
_entity.pdbx_description
1 polymer ?
#
loop_
_entity_poly.entity_id
_entity_poly.type
_entity_poly.pdbx_seq_one_letter_code
_entity_poly.pdbx_strand_id
1 'polypeptide(L)' 'MSRILMFCITIVFTFIVISVINAEEKQMEAFKDLKVGMAAPDFTLNDGNGAAHSLRDNLGKKNVALAFYPKDFTGG' A
#
# COMPACT_ATOMS: atom_id res chain seq x y z
N MET A 1 -43.02 10.11 -9.30
CA MET A 1 -41.80 9.81 -8.54
C MET A 1 -41.11 11.13 -8.21
N SER A 2 -40.94 11.44 -6.92
CA SER A 2 -40.54 12.77 -6.42
C SER A 2 -39.16 13.17 -6.94
N ARG A 3 -39.05 14.21 -7.78
CA ARG A 3 -37.76 14.73 -8.31
C ARG A 3 -36.76 15.06 -7.20
N ILE A 4 -37.28 15.43 -6.02
CA ILE A 4 -36.52 15.67 -4.79
C ILE A 4 -35.86 14.38 -4.27
N LEU A 5 -36.56 13.24 -4.34
CA LEU A 5 -36.01 11.94 -3.92
C LEU A 5 -34.82 11.52 -4.80
N MET A 6 -34.90 11.80 -6.10
CA MET A 6 -33.84 11.47 -7.05
C MET A 6 -32.59 12.36 -6.85
N PHE A 7 -32.78 13.63 -6.47
CA PHE A 7 -31.68 14.53 -6.12
C PHE A 7 -30.98 14.10 -4.82
N CYS A 8 -31.73 13.64 -3.82
CA CYS A 8 -31.15 13.10 -2.59
C CYS A 8 -30.33 11.83 -2.84
N ILE A 9 -30.83 10.91 -3.67
CA ILE A 9 -30.11 9.66 -4.00
C ILE A 9 -28.79 9.96 -4.73
N THR A 10 -28.81 10.90 -5.68
CA THR A 10 -27.61 11.27 -6.43
C THR A 10 -26.57 11.95 -5.54
N ILE A 11 -26.97 12.87 -4.64
CA ILE A 11 -26.08 13.49 -3.66
C ILE A 11 -25.44 12.43 -2.75
N VAL A 12 -26.24 11.53 -2.19
CA VAL A 12 -25.74 10.46 -1.31
C VAL A 12 -24.76 9.56 -2.06
N PHE A 13 -25.06 9.20 -3.30
CA PHE A 13 -24.17 8.38 -4.13
C PHE A 13 -22.82 9.08 -4.41
N THR A 14 -22.85 10.37 -4.75
CA THR A 14 -21.60 11.15 -4.92
C THR A 14 -20.78 11.26 -3.65
N PHE A 15 -21.41 11.47 -2.49
CA PHE A 15 -20.70 11.51 -1.20
C PHE A 15 -20.07 10.16 -0.85
N ILE A 16 -20.75 9.05 -1.14
CA ILE A 16 -20.21 7.70 -0.96
C ILE A 16 -19.01 7.49 -1.89
N VAL A 17 -19.12 7.86 -3.16
CA VAL A 17 -18.03 7.76 -4.14
C VAL A 17 -16.82 8.58 -3.70
N ILE A 18 -17.02 9.84 -3.29
CA ILE A 18 -15.94 10.72 -2.78
C ILE A 18 -15.27 10.12 -1.53
N SER A 19 -16.05 9.53 -0.61
CA SER A 19 -15.50 8.92 0.61
C SER A 19 -14.63 7.69 0.32
N VAL A 20 -14.98 6.91 -0.71
CA VAL A 20 -14.19 5.74 -1.14
C VAL A 20 -12.86 6.18 -1.73
N ILE A 21 -12.83 7.22 -2.57
CA ILE A 21 -11.60 7.70 -3.23
C ILE A 21 -10.57 8.21 -2.21
N ASN A 22 -11.02 8.88 -1.13
CA ASN A 22 -10.12 9.40 -0.09
C ASN A 22 -9.44 8.29 0.76
N ALA A 23 -9.95 7.07 0.76
CA ALA A 23 -9.42 5.99 1.60
C ALA A 23 -8.13 5.39 1.04
N GLU A 24 -7.96 5.38 -0.29
CA GLU A 24 -6.80 4.79 -0.95
C GLU A 24 -5.54 5.66 -0.83
N GLU A 25 -5.68 7.00 -0.82
CA GLU A 25 -4.53 7.91 -0.67
C GLU A 25 -3.91 7.86 0.74
N LYS A 26 -4.71 7.59 1.78
CA LYS A 26 -4.27 7.63 3.18
C LYS A 26 -3.21 6.59 3.52
N GLN A 27 -3.16 5.48 2.78
CA GLN A 27 -2.15 4.43 3.00
C GLN A 27 -0.80 4.77 2.36
N MET A 28 -0.77 5.63 1.34
CA MET A 28 0.46 6.03 0.65
C MET A 28 1.26 7.09 1.45
N GLU A 29 0.57 7.96 2.19
CA GLU A 29 1.20 9.02 3.02
C GLU A 29 2.02 8.47 4.19
N ALA A 30 1.80 7.23 4.64
CA ALA A 30 2.58 6.61 5.72
C ALA A 30 4.02 6.25 5.31
N PHE A 31 4.30 6.07 4.00
CA PHE A 31 5.62 5.66 3.49
C PHE A 31 6.55 6.83 3.16
N LYS A 32 6.04 8.07 3.18
CA LYS A 32 6.78 9.27 2.77
C LYS A 32 7.94 9.64 3.70
N ASP A 33 7.94 9.11 4.92
CA ASP A 33 8.73 9.63 6.04
C ASP A 33 9.69 8.59 6.65
N LEU A 34 10.25 7.67 5.85
CA LEU A 34 11.26 6.71 6.32
C LEU A 34 12.50 7.42 6.91
N LYS A 35 12.88 7.05 8.14
CA LYS A 35 13.97 7.65 8.92
C LYS A 35 14.77 6.56 9.60
N VAL A 36 16.07 6.83 9.80
CA VAL A 36 16.97 5.94 10.54
C VAL A 36 16.44 5.74 11.97
N GLY A 37 16.51 4.51 12.46
CA GLY A 37 16.05 4.13 13.80
C GLY A 37 14.56 3.74 13.88
N MET A 38 13.78 3.98 12.82
CA MET A 38 12.42 3.44 12.75
C MET A 38 12.42 1.95 12.41
N ALA A 39 11.41 1.25 12.89
CA ALA A 39 11.17 -0.12 12.45
C ALA A 39 10.92 -0.13 10.93
N ALA A 40 11.59 -1.03 10.22
CA ALA A 40 11.37 -1.21 8.79
C ALA A 40 9.92 -1.68 8.55
N PRO A 41 9.20 -1.11 7.56
CA PRO A 41 7.87 -1.60 7.21
C PRO A 41 7.92 -3.06 6.79
N ASP A 42 6.97 -3.85 7.29
CA ASP A 42 6.87 -5.25 6.92
C ASP A 42 6.28 -5.39 5.51
N PHE A 43 6.79 -6.37 4.77
CA PHE A 43 6.29 -6.76 3.47
C PHE A 43 6.49 -8.26 3.27
N THR A 44 5.68 -8.83 2.38
CA THR A 44 5.79 -10.22 1.95
C THR A 44 5.92 -10.25 0.44
N LEU A 45 6.98 -10.90 -0.07
CA LEU A 45 7.22 -11.08 -1.49
C LEU A 45 7.43 -12.55 -1.81
N ASN A 46 7.06 -12.95 -3.02
CA ASN A 46 7.38 -14.26 -3.53
C ASN A 46 8.79 -14.26 -4.12
N ASP A 47 9.55 -15.31 -3.84
CA ASP A 47 10.83 -15.54 -4.53
C ASP A 47 10.61 -16.09 -5.96
N GLY A 48 11.71 -16.36 -6.67
CA GLY A 48 11.67 -16.91 -8.03
C GLY A 48 11.01 -18.30 -8.15
N ASN A 49 10.81 -19.00 -7.04
CA ASN A 49 10.10 -20.29 -6.98
C ASN A 49 8.65 -20.15 -6.51
N GLY A 50 8.18 -18.92 -6.24
CA GLY A 50 6.84 -18.64 -5.73
C GLY A 50 6.69 -18.83 -4.22
N ALA A 51 7.76 -19.08 -3.48
CA ALA A 51 7.69 -19.18 -2.03
C ALA A 51 7.61 -17.78 -1.41
N ALA A 52 6.68 -17.58 -0.48
CA ALA A 52 6.48 -16.31 0.18
C ALA A 52 7.49 -16.10 1.32
N HIS A 53 8.13 -14.94 1.36
CA HIS A 53 9.07 -14.52 2.40
C HIS A 53 8.63 -13.19 2.98
N SER A 54 8.54 -13.09 4.32
CA SER A 54 8.21 -11.83 4.99
C SER A 54 9.44 -11.20 5.66
N LEU A 55 9.52 -9.87 5.67
CA LEU A 55 10.61 -9.18 6.35
C LEU A 55 10.64 -9.52 7.86
N ARG A 56 9.47 -9.57 8.50
CA ARG A 56 9.32 -9.93 9.92
C ARG A 56 9.97 -11.25 10.31
N ASP A 57 10.09 -12.20 9.39
CA ASP A 57 10.64 -13.53 9.68
C ASP A 57 12.12 -13.49 10.06
N ASN A 58 12.81 -12.39 9.73
CA ASN A 58 14.22 -12.14 10.03
C ASN A 58 14.43 -11.26 11.27
N LEU A 59 13.36 -10.71 11.86
CA LEU A 59 13.44 -9.80 13.00
C LEU A 59 14.12 -10.48 14.20
N GLY A 60 15.16 -9.85 14.74
CA GLY A 60 15.93 -10.38 15.89
C GLY A 60 16.82 -11.60 15.59
N LYS A 61 16.82 -12.11 14.36
CA LYS A 61 17.63 -13.29 13.98
C LYS A 61 18.94 -12.92 13.31
N LYS A 62 18.93 -11.91 12.45
CA LYS A 62 20.09 -11.44 11.68
C LYS A 62 19.88 -10.03 11.13
N ASN A 63 20.96 -9.38 10.73
CA ASN A 63 20.91 -8.14 9.96
C ASN A 63 20.45 -8.43 8.53
N VAL A 64 19.68 -7.51 7.95
CA VAL A 64 19.15 -7.60 6.59
C VAL A 64 19.57 -6.37 5.81
N ALA A 65 20.19 -6.58 4.63
CA ALA A 65 20.39 -5.53 3.63
C ALA A 65 19.30 -5.68 2.56
N LEU A 66 18.53 -4.61 2.34
CA LEU A 66 17.45 -4.59 1.35
C LEU A 66 17.83 -3.66 0.18
N ALA A 67 17.71 -4.15 -1.04
CA ALA A 67 17.96 -3.40 -2.25
C ALA A 67 16.81 -3.61 -3.24
N PHE A 68 16.40 -2.55 -3.91
CA PHE A 68 15.48 -2.58 -5.04
C PHE A 68 16.26 -2.31 -6.32
N TYR A 69 16.00 -3.08 -7.37
CA TYR A 69 16.58 -2.88 -8.68
C TYR A 69 15.49 -2.91 -9.76
N PRO A 70 15.69 -2.28 -10.92
CA PRO A 70 14.59 -2.03 -11.86
C PRO A 70 14.01 -3.30 -12.47
N LYS A 71 14.89 -4.21 -12.93
CA LYS A 71 14.50 -5.45 -13.61
C LYS A 71 15.69 -6.40 -13.76
N ASP A 72 15.40 -7.70 -13.86
CA ASP A 72 16.39 -8.71 -14.24
C ASP A 72 16.91 -8.52 -15.67
N PHE A 73 18.16 -8.94 -15.88
CA PHE A 73 18.82 -9.00 -17.19
C PHE A 73 18.91 -7.65 -17.94
N THR A 74 19.06 -6.55 -17.21
CA THR A 74 19.34 -5.21 -17.78
C THR A 74 20.74 -4.73 -17.38
N GLY A 75 21.24 -3.70 -18.08
CA GLY A 75 22.55 -3.08 -17.78
C GLY A 75 22.58 -2.21 -16.51
N GLY A 76 21.45 -2.12 -15.79
CA GLY A 76 21.22 -1.11 -14.75
C GLY A 76 20.28 -0.02 -15.23
#